data_AF-A0A9E3RGR6-F1
#
_entry.id   AF-A0A9E3RGR6-F1
#
_cell.length_a   1.000
_cell.length_b   1.000
_cell.length_c   1.000
_cell.angle_alpha   90.00
_cell.angle_beta   90.00
_cell.angle_gamma   90.00
#
_symmetry.space_group_name_H-M   'P 1'
#
loop_
_entity.id
_entity.type
_entity.pdbx_description
1 polymer ?
#
loop_
_entity_poly.entity_id
_entity_poly.type
_entity_poly.pdbx_seq_one_letter_code
_entity_poly.pdbx_strand_id
1 'polypeptide(L)'
;MITLKEIVNSNLEMLKEQEASLEQSLSFVRKAIALFSGQEETSAKPARKRGRKPGVKVAKAAKRGGAPKTRNRKGGKHIDHILAILKSKNAPMSSSELIEALFKQQSKDKNLKHFGTLIYPVLTKAYKSKVLKLKDGRIHLAA
;
A
#
# COMPACT_ATOMS: atom_id res chain seq x y z
N MET A 1 -35.20 9.45 -40.52
CA MET A 1 -35.03 8.07 -41.04
C MET A 1 -33.57 7.72 -40.85
N ILE A 2 -33.26 6.66 -40.10
CA ILE A 2 -31.89 6.19 -39.96
C ILE A 2 -31.45 5.63 -41.31
N THR A 3 -30.29 6.07 -41.80
CA THR A 3 -29.78 5.62 -43.10
C THR A 3 -29.06 4.28 -42.97
N LEU A 4 -29.03 3.51 -44.04
CA LEU A 4 -28.33 2.22 -44.06
C LEU A 4 -26.83 2.37 -43.73
N LYS A 5 -26.22 3.51 -44.06
CA LYS A 5 -24.84 3.85 -43.69
C LYS A 5 -24.65 4.03 -42.19
N GLU A 6 -25.61 4.64 -41.50
CA GLU A 6 -25.56 4.82 -40.04
C GLU A 6 -25.66 3.47 -39.31
N ILE A 7 -26.48 2.54 -39.80
CA ILE A 7 -26.60 1.18 -39.26
C ILE A 7 -25.30 0.40 -39.46
N VAL A 8 -24.71 0.46 -40.66
CA VAL A 8 -23.44 -0.22 -40.95
C VAL A 8 -22.30 0.33 -40.09
N ASN A 9 -22.21 1.65 -39.93
CA ASN A 9 -21.19 2.26 -39.08
C ASN A 9 -21.36 1.87 -37.61
N SER A 10 -22.58 1.89 -37.08
CA SER A 10 -22.86 1.47 -35.70
C SER A 10 -22.50 -0.01 -35.46
N ASN A 11 -22.82 -0.89 -36.41
CA ASN A 11 -22.44 -2.30 -36.31
C ASN A 11 -20.92 -2.49 -36.37
N LEU A 12 -20.21 -1.73 -37.20
CA LEU A 12 -18.74 -1.77 -37.27
C LEU A 12 -18.08 -1.27 -35.98
N GLU A 13 -18.62 -0.23 -35.36
CA GLU A 13 -18.14 0.25 -34.05
C GLU A 13 -18.36 -0.80 -32.97
N MET A 14 -19.56 -1.39 -32.89
CA MET A 14 -19.85 -2.47 -31.95
C MET A 14 -18.90 -3.67 -32.13
N LEU A 15 -18.61 -4.06 -33.38
CA LEU A 15 -17.67 -5.16 -33.66
C LEU A 15 -16.23 -4.83 -33.22
N LYS A 16 -15.77 -3.59 -33.41
CA LYS A 16 -14.46 -3.14 -32.94
C LYS A 16 -14.36 -3.12 -31.42
N GLU A 17 -15.42 -2.71 -30.73
CA GLU A 17 -15.48 -2.75 -29.26
C GLU A 17 -15.43 -4.19 -28.74
N GLN A 18 -16.14 -5.11 -29.40
CA GLN A 18 -16.09 -6.53 -29.08
C GLN A 18 -14.69 -7.11 -29.31
N GLU A 19 -14.04 -6.78 -30.42
CA GLU A 19 -12.66 -7.18 -30.72
C GLU A 19 -11.71 -6.71 -29.61
N ALA A 20 -11.76 -5.43 -29.23
CA ALA A 20 -10.91 -4.88 -28.17
C ALA A 20 -11.16 -5.55 -26.80
N SER A 21 -12.41 -5.86 -26.47
CA SER A 21 -12.77 -6.57 -25.23
C SER A 21 -12.23 -8.00 -25.20
N LEU A 22 -12.28 -8.70 -26.35
CA LEU A 22 -11.73 -10.04 -26.50
C LEU A 22 -10.20 -10.03 -26.39
N GLU A 23 -9.52 -9.05 -26.98
CA GLU A 23 -8.06 -8.90 -26.83
C GLU A 23 -7.63 -8.69 -25.37
N GLN A 24 -8.37 -7.86 -24.62
CA GLN A 24 -8.13 -7.68 -23.20
C GLN A 24 -8.31 -9.00 -22.43
N SER A 25 -9.38 -9.74 -22.73
CA SER A 25 -9.66 -11.05 -22.13
C SER A 25 -8.55 -12.06 -22.42
N LEU A 26 -8.07 -12.12 -23.67
CA LEU A 26 -6.93 -12.96 -24.06
C LEU A 26 -5.65 -12.58 -23.33
N SER A 27 -5.44 -11.29 -23.04
CA SER A 27 -4.28 -10.83 -22.26
C SER A 27 -4.29 -11.37 -20.83
N PHE A 28 -5.47 -11.48 -20.20
CA PHE A 28 -5.62 -12.08 -18.87
C PHE A 28 -5.33 -13.57 -18.90
N VAL A 29 -5.84 -14.29 -19.90
CA VAL A 29 -5.57 -15.72 -20.08
C VAL A 29 -4.07 -15.98 -20.27
N ARG A 30 -3.39 -15.18 -21.11
CA ARG A 30 -1.93 -15.30 -21.30
C ARG A 30 -1.15 -15.06 -20.00
N LYS A 31 -1.54 -14.07 -19.19
CA LYS A 31 -0.93 -13.83 -17.87
C LYS A 31 -1.17 -14.98 -16.91
N ALA A 32 -2.38 -15.54 -16.89
CA ALA A 32 -2.69 -16.69 -16.06
C ALA A 32 -1.83 -17.91 -16.45
N ILE A 33 -1.73 -18.21 -17.75
CA ILE A 33 -0.87 -19.30 -18.26
C ILE A 33 0.57 -19.11 -17.79
N ALA A 34 1.14 -17.90 -17.92
CA ALA A 34 2.50 -17.61 -17.49
C ALA A 34 2.72 -17.76 -15.97
N LEU A 35 1.72 -17.44 -15.15
CA LEU A 35 1.79 -17.62 -13.70
C LEU A 35 1.80 -19.10 -13.31
N PHE A 36 0.97 -19.92 -13.97
CA PHE A 36 0.85 -21.33 -13.64
C PHE A 36 1.96 -22.19 -14.27
N SER A 37 2.45 -21.85 -15.46
CA SER A 37 3.58 -22.56 -16.07
C SER A 37 4.89 -22.38 -15.27
N GLY A 38 5.10 -21.22 -14.64
CA GLY A 38 6.24 -20.99 -13.75
C GLY A 38 6.15 -21.70 -12.38
N GLN A 39 4.99 -22.22 -12.00
CA GLN A 39 4.80 -22.91 -10.72
C GLN A 39 5.17 -24.40 -10.76
N GLU A 40 5.15 -25.05 -11.93
CA GLU A 40 5.51 -26.47 -12.02
C GLU A 40 6.97 -26.72 -11.63
N GLU A 41 7.91 -25.81 -11.96
CA GLU A 41 9.33 -25.98 -11.62
C GLU A 41 9.67 -25.68 -10.15
N THR A 42 8.83 -24.89 -9.44
CA THR A 42 9.13 -24.48 -8.05
C THR A 42 8.44 -25.33 -6.98
N SER A 43 7.48 -26.17 -7.37
CA SER A 43 6.72 -27.04 -6.45
C SER A 43 7.49 -28.29 -5.97
N ALA A 44 8.61 -28.65 -6.62
CA ALA A 44 9.29 -29.92 -6.38
C ALA A 44 10.34 -29.93 -5.25
N LYS A 45 10.66 -28.79 -4.62
CA LYS A 45 11.69 -28.76 -3.57
C LYS A 45 11.08 -28.34 -2.22
N PRO A 46 10.76 -29.29 -1.33
CA PRO A 46 10.40 -28.93 0.04
C PRO A 46 11.53 -28.11 0.67
N ALA A 47 11.16 -27.03 1.35
CA ALA A 47 12.11 -26.15 2.03
C ALA A 47 13.02 -27.00 2.93
N ARG A 48 14.33 -27.03 2.63
CA ARG A 48 15.34 -27.74 3.43
C ARG A 48 15.25 -27.25 4.88
N LYS A 49 14.70 -28.08 5.78
CA LYS A 49 14.77 -27.85 7.23
C LYS A 49 16.25 -27.66 7.60
N ARG A 50 16.63 -26.46 8.05
CA ARG A 50 17.96 -26.24 8.62
C ARG A 50 18.09 -27.12 9.86
N GLY A 51 18.86 -28.19 9.75
CA GLY A 51 19.17 -29.08 10.87
C GLY A 51 19.83 -28.29 11.99
N ARG A 52 19.16 -28.17 13.12
CA ARG A 52 19.74 -27.61 14.34
C ARG A 52 20.69 -28.69 14.90
N LYS A 53 22.01 -28.46 14.84
CA LYS A 53 23.00 -29.38 15.42
C LYS A 53 22.67 -29.61 16.90
N PRO A 54 22.49 -30.85 17.36
CA PRO A 54 22.34 -31.12 18.78
C PRO A 54 23.73 -30.97 19.43
N GLY A 55 23.83 -30.18 20.50
CA GLY A 55 24.99 -30.26 21.39
C GLY A 55 25.96 -29.08 21.45
N VAL A 56 25.74 -27.97 20.74
CA VAL A 56 26.47 -26.74 21.10
C VAL A 56 25.79 -26.15 22.33
N LYS A 57 26.32 -26.44 23.52
CA LYS A 57 26.03 -25.67 24.74
C LYS A 57 26.41 -24.23 24.45
N VAL A 58 25.44 -23.43 24.01
CA VAL A 58 25.60 -21.99 23.89
C VAL A 58 25.87 -21.52 25.31
N ALA A 59 27.12 -21.18 25.61
CA ALA A 59 27.46 -20.48 26.83
C ALA A 59 26.50 -19.29 26.90
N LYS A 60 25.65 -19.29 27.92
CA LYS A 60 24.65 -18.25 28.14
C LYS A 60 25.44 -16.98 28.34
N ALA A 61 25.65 -16.22 27.26
CA ALA A 61 26.34 -14.94 27.32
C ALA A 61 25.66 -14.17 28.45
N ALA A 62 26.44 -13.84 29.49
CA ALA A 62 25.94 -13.09 30.62
C ALA A 62 25.14 -11.92 30.04
N LYS A 63 23.83 -11.88 30.34
CA LYS A 63 22.95 -10.80 29.90
C LYS A 63 23.54 -9.53 30.52
N ARG A 64 24.45 -8.87 29.81
CA ARG A 64 24.74 -7.46 30.04
C ARG A 64 23.37 -6.80 29.95
N GLY A 65 22.93 -6.19 31.04
CA GLY A 65 21.61 -5.58 31.23
C GLY A 65 21.36 -4.39 30.32
N GLY A 66 21.69 -4.50 29.03
CA GLY A 66 21.15 -3.64 28.02
C GLY A 66 19.69 -4.04 27.85
N ALA A 67 18.81 -3.25 28.45
CA ALA A 67 17.43 -3.16 28.01
C ALA A 67 17.41 -3.24 26.47
N PRO A 68 16.49 -4.00 25.86
CA PRO A 68 16.43 -4.08 24.41
C PRO A 68 16.44 -2.65 23.90
N LYS A 69 17.45 -2.28 23.09
CA LYS A 69 17.45 -0.98 22.41
C LYS A 69 16.19 -0.99 21.56
N THR A 70 15.11 -0.47 22.12
CA THR A 70 13.90 -0.12 21.39
C THR A 70 14.41 0.77 20.30
N ARG A 71 14.43 0.26 19.07
CA ARG A 71 14.83 1.00 17.89
C ARG A 71 14.04 2.30 17.95
N ASN A 72 14.71 3.42 18.24
CA ASN A 72 14.05 4.69 18.43
C ASN A 72 13.10 4.92 17.24
N ARG A 73 11.84 5.11 17.59
CA ARG A 73 10.67 5.01 16.74
C ARG A 73 10.84 5.88 15.49
N LYS A 74 11.09 5.27 14.33
CA LYS A 74 10.91 5.92 13.01
C LYS A 74 9.44 6.26 12.70
N GLY A 75 8.52 6.19 13.68
CA GLY A 75 7.14 6.64 13.55
C GLY A 75 6.91 8.09 13.98
N GLY A 76 7.87 8.75 14.64
CA GLY A 76 7.71 10.14 15.10
C GLY A 76 7.61 11.15 13.95
N LYS A 77 8.51 11.03 12.95
CA LYS A 77 8.62 12.00 11.85
C LYS A 77 7.31 12.22 11.09
N HIS A 78 6.55 11.16 10.85
CA HIS A 78 5.28 11.28 10.14
C HIS A 78 4.22 12.01 10.98
N ILE A 79 4.17 11.78 12.30
CA ILE A 79 3.24 12.50 13.19
C ILE A 79 3.62 13.98 13.25
N ASP A 80 4.91 14.30 13.39
CA ASP A 80 5.38 15.69 13.44
C ASP A 80 5.03 16.45 12.15
N HIS A 81 5.18 15.81 10.99
CA HIS A 81 4.80 16.39 9.70
C HIS A 81 3.28 16.56 9.57
N ILE A 82 2.49 15.59 10.04
CA ILE A 82 1.02 15.68 10.08
C ILE A 82 0.59 16.88 10.91
N LEU A 83 1.17 17.04 12.09
CA LEU A 83 0.90 18.17 12.98
C LEU A 83 1.33 19.50 12.36
N ALA A 84 2.48 19.55 11.71
CA ALA A 84 2.95 20.75 11.03
C ALA A 84 2.00 21.20 9.91
N ILE A 85 1.47 20.25 9.11
CA ILE A 85 0.50 20.54 8.04
C ILE A 85 -0.83 21.02 8.62
N LEU A 86 -1.33 20.38 9.68
CA LEU A 86 -2.58 20.78 10.31
C LEU A 86 -2.47 22.16 10.98
N LYS A 87 -1.32 22.48 11.59
CA LYS A 87 -1.04 23.80 12.16
C LYS A 87 -0.86 24.87 11.09
N SER A 88 -0.17 24.58 9.98
CA SER A 88 0.05 25.58 8.93
C SER A 88 -1.23 25.93 8.19
N LYS A 89 -2.14 24.97 8.00
CA LYS A 89 -3.44 25.21 7.36
C LYS A 89 -4.52 25.76 8.29
N ASN A 90 -4.33 25.69 9.61
CA ASN A 90 -5.30 26.10 10.65
C ASN A 90 -6.74 25.59 10.41
N ALA A 91 -6.89 24.49 9.68
CA ALA A 91 -8.18 23.98 9.25
C ALA A 91 -8.21 22.44 9.34
N PRO A 92 -9.35 21.86 9.77
CA PRO A 92 -9.55 20.42 9.72
C PRO A 92 -9.59 19.96 8.27
N MET A 93 -8.91 18.87 7.96
CA MET A 93 -8.77 18.38 6.59
C MET A 93 -9.13 16.89 6.47
N SER A 94 -9.53 16.47 5.28
CA SER A 94 -9.83 15.06 5.02
C SER A 94 -8.55 14.20 5.03
N SER A 95 -8.70 12.89 5.25
CA SER A 95 -7.56 11.97 5.21
C SER A 95 -6.89 11.92 3.84
N SER A 96 -7.64 12.05 2.75
CA SER A 96 -7.10 12.10 1.38
C SER A 96 -6.24 13.34 1.16
N GLU A 97 -6.76 14.53 1.51
CA GLU A 97 -6.02 15.79 1.39
C GLU A 97 -4.74 15.79 2.23
N LEU A 98 -4.78 15.20 3.42
CA LEU A 98 -3.62 15.09 4.30
C LEU A 98 -2.56 14.17 3.68
N ILE A 99 -2.96 13.01 3.17
CA ILE A 99 -2.04 12.06 2.53
C ILE A 99 -1.41 12.68 1.28
N GLU A 100 -2.18 13.39 0.47
CA GLU A 100 -1.64 14.11 -0.70
C GLU A 100 -0.67 15.22 -0.31
N ALA A 101 -0.98 16.02 0.71
CA ALA A 101 -0.10 17.07 1.20
C ALA A 101 1.22 16.49 1.74
N LEU A 102 1.14 15.39 2.49
CA LEU A 102 2.32 14.66 2.98
C LEU A 102 3.13 14.04 1.85
N PHE A 103 2.45 13.47 0.85
CA PHE A 103 3.08 12.84 -0.30
C PHE A 103 3.88 13.87 -1.12
N LYS A 104 3.34 15.07 -1.33
CA LYS A 104 4.03 16.18 -2.02
C LYS A 104 5.31 16.64 -1.31
N GLN A 105 5.37 16.54 0.02
CA GLN A 105 6.53 16.98 0.81
C GLN A 105 7.67 15.96 0.87
N GLN A 106 7.40 14.70 0.51
CA GLN A 106 8.41 13.65 0.55
C GLN A 106 8.86 13.25 -0.86
N SER A 107 10.12 12.83 -0.99
CA SER A 107 10.71 12.41 -2.26
C SER A 107 10.95 10.89 -2.37
N LYS A 108 10.63 10.14 -1.32
CA LYS A 108 11.05 8.72 -1.18
C LYS A 108 10.11 7.74 -1.85
N ASP A 109 8.83 8.05 -1.88
CA ASP A 109 7.80 7.16 -2.39
C ASP A 109 7.22 7.73 -3.69
N LYS A 110 7.13 6.91 -4.73
CA LYS A 110 6.62 7.33 -6.06
C LYS A 110 5.15 7.00 -6.26
N ASN A 111 4.53 6.25 -5.35
CA ASN A 111 3.15 5.79 -5.46
C ASN A 111 2.30 6.28 -4.28
N LEU A 112 1.31 7.12 -4.58
CA LEU A 112 0.39 7.68 -3.59
C LEU A 112 -0.39 6.61 -2.82
N LYS A 113 -0.84 5.55 -3.50
CA LYS A 113 -1.59 4.45 -2.86
C LYS A 113 -0.72 3.71 -1.86
N HIS A 114 0.50 3.35 -2.26
CA HIS A 114 1.45 2.69 -1.36
C HIS A 114 1.76 3.58 -0.15
N PHE A 115 2.04 4.86 -0.39
CA PHE A 115 2.31 5.79 0.70
C PHE A 115 1.12 5.92 1.67
N GLY A 116 -0.11 5.97 1.16
CA GLY A 116 -1.31 5.97 1.99
C GLY A 116 -1.35 4.77 2.95
N THR A 117 -1.03 3.56 2.46
CA THR A 117 -0.95 2.36 3.32
C THR A 117 0.06 2.47 4.47
N LEU A 118 1.12 3.27 4.30
CA LEU A 118 2.13 3.51 5.34
C LEU A 118 1.66 4.57 6.36
N ILE A 119 0.84 5.53 5.93
CA ILE A 119 0.35 6.62 6.78
C ILE A 119 -0.86 6.22 7.61
N TYR A 120 -1.77 5.38 7.12
CA TYR A 120 -2.95 4.96 7.89
C TYR A 120 -2.63 4.40 9.29
N PRO A 121 -1.65 3.49 9.46
CA PRO A 121 -1.25 3.01 10.79
C PRO A 121 -0.73 4.11 11.71
N VAL A 122 -0.13 5.17 11.15
CA VAL A 122 0.36 6.34 11.90
C VAL A 122 -0.82 7.18 12.38
N LEU A 123 -1.81 7.43 11.52
CA LEU A 123 -3.05 8.12 11.89
C LEU A 123 -3.82 7.37 12.97
N THR A 124 -3.97 6.05 12.83
CA THR A 124 -4.63 5.22 13.86
C THR A 124 -3.93 5.33 15.22
N LYS A 125 -2.59 5.36 15.24
CA LYS A 125 -1.83 5.57 16.48
C LYS A 125 -2.06 6.97 17.06
N ALA A 126 -2.08 8.00 16.22
CA ALA A 126 -2.30 9.38 16.64
C ALA A 126 -3.70 9.61 17.23
N TYR A 127 -4.74 8.94 16.69
CA TYR A 127 -6.08 8.93 17.28
C TYR A 127 -6.09 8.23 18.64
N LYS A 128 -5.46 7.06 18.74
CA LYS A 128 -5.36 6.32 20.02
C LYS A 128 -4.61 7.09 21.10
N SER A 129 -3.56 7.83 20.72
CA SER A 129 -2.82 8.69 21.64
C SER A 129 -3.49 10.04 21.91
N LYS A 130 -4.72 10.26 21.42
CA LYS A 130 -5.48 11.51 21.56
C LYS A 130 -4.73 12.76 21.05
N VAL A 131 -3.83 12.60 20.08
CA VAL A 131 -3.10 13.71 19.44
C VAL A 131 -3.92 14.31 18.30
N LEU A 132 -4.69 13.46 17.62
CA LEU A 132 -5.63 13.85 16.58
C LEU A 132 -7.03 13.40 16.99
N LYS A 133 -8.06 14.10 16.49
CA LYS A 133 -9.47 13.73 16.65
C LYS A 133 -10.11 13.67 15.27
N LEU A 134 -10.90 12.62 15.01
CA LEU A 134 -11.73 12.55 13.81
C LEU A 134 -13.12 13.07 14.17
N LYS A 135 -13.58 14.13 13.49
CA LYS A 135 -14.92 14.69 13.66
C LYS A 135 -15.46 15.08 12.28
N ASP A 136 -16.66 14.61 11.97
CA ASP A 136 -17.36 14.85 10.70
C ASP A 136 -16.53 14.43 9.46
N GLY A 137 -15.80 13.32 9.55
CA GLY A 137 -14.93 12.81 8.48
C GLY A 137 -13.65 13.64 8.26
N ARG A 138 -13.39 14.66 9.10
CA ARG A 138 -12.20 15.51 9.03
C ARG A 138 -11.30 15.28 10.24
N ILE A 139 -10.00 15.46 10.01
CA ILE A 139 -8.95 15.30 10.99
C ILE A 139 -8.72 16.65 11.67
N HIS A 140 -8.91 16.69 12.98
CA HIS A 140 -8.70 17.85 13.83
C HIS A 140 -7.47 17.63 14.71
N LEU A 141 -6.79 18.73 15.05
CA LEU A 141 -5.85 18.71 16.16
C LEU A 141 -6.63 18.48 17.46
N ALA A 142 -6.13 17.59 18.31
CA ALA A 142 -6.66 17.51 19.66
C ALA A 142 -6.26 18.78 20.41
N ALA A 143 -7.25 19.61 20.72
CA ALA A 143 -7.14 20.59 21.81
C ALA A 143 -6.83 19.88 23.13
#